data_AF-A0A240UI54-F1
#
_entry.id   AF-A0A240UI54-F1
#
_cell.length_a   1.000
_cell.length_b   1.000
_cell.length_c   1.000
_cell.angle_alpha   90.00
_cell.angle_beta   90.00
_cell.angle_gamma   90.00
#
_symmetry.space_group_name_H-M   'P 1'
#
loop_
_entity.id
_entity.type
_entity.pdbx_description
1 polymer ?
#
loop_
_entity_poly.entity_id
_entity_poly.type
_entity_poly.pdbx_seq_one_letter_code
_entity_poly.pdbx_strand_id
1 'polypeptide(L)' 'MTNSYHAAHFDPTVDEIDVLKRLEMGEVITQDGALKEHLSGRLLEWGLISKNAGGVMAITPLGRQLIRRQDN' A
#
# COMPACT_ATOMS: atom_id res chain seq x y z
N MET A 1 9.15 -25.13 2.74
CA MET A 1 9.96 -24.01 2.24
C MET A 1 9.03 -23.10 1.46
N THR A 2 8.48 -22.05 2.08
CA THR A 2 7.61 -21.09 1.39
C THR A 2 8.50 -20.06 0.72
N ASN A 3 8.82 -20.30 -0.55
CA ASN A 3 9.61 -19.38 -1.36
C ASN A 3 8.72 -18.19 -1.73
N SER A 4 8.58 -17.23 -0.81
CA SER A 4 7.99 -15.93 -1.11
C SER A 4 8.93 -15.24 -2.10
N TYR A 5 8.68 -15.45 -3.39
CA TYR A 5 9.34 -14.74 -4.47
C TYR A 5 8.97 -13.25 -4.35
N HIS A 6 9.71 -12.51 -3.51
CA HIS A 6 9.79 -11.07 -3.66
C HIS A 6 10.63 -10.83 -4.91
N ALA A 7 10.02 -10.34 -5.99
CA ALA A 7 10.77 -9.76 -7.09
C ALA A 7 11.78 -8.76 -6.51
N ALA A 8 12.99 -8.64 -7.07
CA ALA A 8 14.00 -7.72 -6.53
C ALA A 8 13.52 -6.25 -6.48
N HIS A 9 12.46 -5.92 -7.25
CA HIS A 9 11.79 -4.64 -7.26
C HIS A 9 10.28 -4.80 -7.11
N PHE A 10 9.69 -3.96 -6.26
CA PHE A 10 8.25 -3.75 -6.22
C PHE A 10 7.85 -2.73 -7.29
N ASP A 11 7.02 -3.17 -8.22
CA ASP A 11 6.43 -2.32 -9.25
C ASP A 11 4.92 -2.19 -8.99
N PRO A 12 4.47 -1.08 -8.37
CA PRO A 12 3.06 -0.88 -8.06
C PRO A 12 2.22 -0.66 -9.33
N THR A 13 0.98 -1.11 -9.32
CA THR A 13 0.00 -0.70 -10.33
C THR A 13 -0.44 0.76 -10.12
N VAL A 14 -1.10 1.35 -11.12
CA VAL A 14 -1.68 2.69 -11.02
C VAL A 14 -2.66 2.78 -9.85
N ASP A 15 -3.54 1.79 -9.69
CA ASP A 15 -4.50 1.74 -8.58
C ASP A 15 -3.81 1.69 -7.21
N GLU A 16 -2.71 0.95 -7.09
CA GLU A 16 -1.92 0.87 -5.86
C GLU A 16 -1.23 2.21 -5.54
N ILE A 17 -0.72 2.92 -6.55
CA ILE A 17 -0.18 4.28 -6.37
C ILE A 17 -1.28 5.24 -5.92
N ASP A 18 -2.46 5.20 -6.55
CA ASP A 18 -3.58 6.08 -6.22
C ASP A 18 -4.04 5.89 -4.78
N VAL A 19 -4.05 4.65 -4.28
CA VAL A 19 -4.33 4.38 -2.87
C VAL A 19 -3.28 5.02 -1.96
N LEU A 20 -1.99 4.85 -2.27
CA LEU A 20 -0.93 5.45 -1.46
C LEU A 20 -1.08 6.98 -1.42
N LYS A 21 -1.43 7.61 -2.54
CA LYS A 21 -1.72 9.05 -2.60
C LYS A 21 -2.92 9.45 -1.74
N ARG A 22 -4.03 8.70 -1.81
CA ARG A 22 -5.23 8.90 -0.97
C ARG A 22 -4.90 8.80 0.52
N LEU A 23 -4.14 7.78 0.92
CA LEU A 23 -3.67 7.62 2.30
C LEU A 23 -2.72 8.74 2.72
N GLU A 24 -1.85 9.24 1.83
CA GLU A 24 -1.00 10.39 2.11
C GLU A 24 -1.82 11.67 2.34
N MET A 25 -2.92 11.85 1.60
CA MET A 25 -3.86 12.97 1.76
C MET A 25 -4.71 12.86 3.03
N GLY A 26 -4.58 11.78 3.81
CA GLY A 26 -5.30 11.56 5.06
C GLY A 26 -6.65 10.85 4.90
N GLU A 27 -6.91 10.24 3.73
CA GLU A 27 -8.11 9.45 3.54
C GLU A 27 -8.08 8.17 4.38
N VAL A 28 -9.19 7.87 5.03
CA VAL A 28 -9.32 6.70 5.91
C VAL A 28 -9.81 5.51 5.10
N ILE A 29 -8.90 4.57 4.83
CA ILE A 29 -9.24 3.32 4.16
C ILE A 29 -9.25 2.19 5.18
N THR A 30 -10.38 1.51 5.32
CA THR A 30 -10.49 0.32 6.19
C THR A 30 -10.13 -0.94 5.42
N GLN A 31 -9.84 -2.02 6.12
CA GLN A 31 -9.59 -3.33 5.51
C GLN A 31 -10.76 -3.79 4.62
N ASP A 32 -12.00 -3.57 5.05
CA ASP A 32 -13.18 -3.95 4.25
C ASP A 32 -13.34 -3.07 3.01
N GLY A 33 -13.02 -1.77 3.12
CA GLY A 33 -12.94 -0.88 1.97
C GLY A 33 -11.82 -1.29 1.01
N ALA A 34 -10.67 -1.67 1.56
CA ALA A 34 -9.55 -2.17 0.79
C ALA A 34 -9.91 -3.44 -0.01
N LEU A 35 -10.58 -4.40 0.61
CA LEU A 35 -11.03 -5.60 -0.09
C LEU A 35 -12.01 -5.29 -1.24
N LYS A 36 -12.87 -4.26 -1.08
CA LYS A 36 -13.82 -3.82 -2.12
C LYS A 36 -13.16 -3.04 -3.25
N GLU A 37 -12.16 -2.23 -2.93
CA GLU A 37 -11.42 -1.38 -3.87
C GLU A 37 -10.26 -2.13 -4.56
N HIS A 38 -10.23 -3.47 -4.47
CA HIS A 38 -9.14 -4.32 -4.99
C HIS A 38 -7.75 -3.91 -4.47
N LEU A 39 -7.70 -3.36 -3.26
CA LEU A 39 -6.46 -2.96 -2.65
C LEU A 39 -5.61 -4.20 -2.42
N SER A 40 -4.51 -4.24 -3.14
CA SER A 40 -3.66 -5.40 -3.21
C SER A 40 -3.02 -5.64 -1.85
N GLY A 41 -3.23 -6.84 -1.28
CA GLY A 41 -2.54 -7.28 -0.07
C GLY A 41 -1.01 -7.15 -0.19
N ARG A 42 -0.48 -7.06 -1.41
CA ARG A 42 0.91 -6.74 -1.73
C ARG A 42 1.41 -5.46 -1.04
N LEU A 43 0.58 -4.41 -0.93
CA LEU A 43 0.99 -3.18 -0.25
C LEU A 43 1.30 -3.42 1.24
N LEU A 44 0.59 -4.36 1.88
CA LEU A 44 0.86 -4.80 3.25
C LEU A 44 2.08 -5.71 3.30
N GLU A 45 2.18 -6.68 2.39
CA GLU A 45 3.31 -7.62 2.31
C GLU A 45 4.65 -6.91 2.12
N TRP A 46 4.67 -5.86 1.29
CA TRP A 46 5.84 -5.02 1.05
C TRP A 46 6.07 -3.93 2.10
N GLY A 47 5.17 -3.81 3.09
CA GLY A 47 5.29 -2.82 4.16
C GLY A 47 5.11 -1.38 3.69
N LEU A 48 4.39 -1.14 2.59
CA LEU A 48 4.08 0.19 2.07
C LEU A 48 2.92 0.84 2.82
N ILE A 49 1.99 0.01 3.30
CA ILE A 49 0.93 0.40 4.22
C ILE A 49 1.00 -0.47 5.48
N SER A 50 0.43 0.05 6.57
CA SER A 50 0.30 -0.64 7.84
C SER A 50 -1.17 -0.68 8.24
N LYS A 51 -1.57 -1.74 8.94
CA LYS A 51 -2.92 -1.88 9.50
C LYS A 51 -2.86 -1.59 11.00
N ASN A 52 -3.74 -0.72 11.49
CA ASN A 52 -3.88 -0.48 12.93
C ASN A 52 -4.87 -1.47 13.59
N ALA A 53 -4.96 -1.44 14.93
CA ALA A 53 -5.85 -2.32 15.69
C ALA A 53 -7.35 -2.15 15.34
N GLY A 54 -7.74 -1.00 14.79
CA GLY A 54 -9.11 -0.72 14.32
C GLY A 54 -9.36 -1.15 12.87
N GLY A 55 -8.40 -1.79 12.21
CA GLY A 55 -8.55 -2.20 10.81
C GLY A 55 -8.47 -1.05 9.80
N VAL A 56 -7.97 0.10 10.22
CA VAL A 56 -7.67 1.24 9.34
C VAL A 56 -6.25 1.09 8.80
N MET A 57 -6.11 1.35 7.52
CA MET A 57 -4.85 1.37 6.80
C MET A 57 -4.20 2.74 6.93
N ALA A 58 -2.89 2.76 7.12
CA ALA A 58 -2.08 3.96 7.19
C ALA A 58 -0.84 3.80 6.29
N ILE A 59 -0.53 4.85 5.52
CA ILE A 59 0.69 4.87 4.70
C ILE A 59 1.94 4.88 5.59
N THR A 60 2.92 4.06 5.24
CA THR A 60 4.22 4.02 5.92
C THR A 60 5.20 5.01 5.30
N PRO A 61 6.35 5.30 5.94
CA PRO A 61 7.41 6.07 5.32
C PRO A 61 7.89 5.49 3.98
N LEU A 62 7.92 4.16 3.83
CA LEU A 62 8.33 3.48 2.59
C LEU A 62 7.33 3.72 1.46
N GLY A 63 6.02 3.60 1.75
CA GLY A 63 4.96 3.93 0.80
C GLY A 63 5.04 5.38 0.33
N ARG A 64 5.37 6.30 1.24
CA ARG A 64 5.56 7.72 0.92
C ARG A 64 6.77 7.98 0.03
N GLN A 65 7.86 7.26 0.23
CA GLN A 65 9.03 7.36 -0.66
C GLN A 65 8.72 6.84 -2.06
N LEU A 66 7.91 5.77 -2.16
CA LEU A 66 7.52 5.18 -3.43
C LEU A 66 6.72 6.17 -4.28
N ILE A 67 5.69 6.81 -3.73
CA ILE A 67 4.89 7.80 -4.47
C ILE A 67 5.73 9.01 -4.91
N ARG A 68 6.63 9.51 -4.04
CA ARG A 68 7.53 10.63 -4.38
C ARG A 68 8.48 10.31 -5.54
N ARG A 69 8.90 9.04 -5.66
CA ARG A 69 9.75 8.59 -6.78
C ARG A 69 8.98 8.54 -8.09
N GLN A 70 7.67 8.27 -8.05
CA GLN A 70 6.82 8.16 -9.25
C GLN A 70 6.36 9.54 -9.75
N ASP A 71 6.32 10.54 -8.87
CA ASP A 71 5.96 11.92 -9.21
C ASP A 71 7.12 12.73 -9.85
N ASN A 72 8.30 12.14 -10.03
CA ASN A 72 9.53 12.82 -10.49
C ASN A 72 10.13 12.15 -11.74
#